data_AF-A0A7W8TAP1-F1
#
_entry.id   AF-A0A7W8TAP1-F1
#
_cell.length_a   1.000
_cell.length_b   1.000
_cell.length_c   1.000
_cell.angle_alpha   90.00
_cell.angle_beta   90.00
_cell.angle_gamma   90.00
#
_symmetry.space_group_name_H-M   'P 1'
#
loop_
_entity.id
_entity.type
_entity.pdbx_description
1 polymer ?
#
loop_
_entity_poly.entity_id
_entity_poly.type
_entity_poly.pdbx_seq_one_letter_code
_entity_poly.pdbx_strand_id
1 'polypeptide(L)'
;MPGQHPSRTKLKAQKCEGHIRVKQSTIAFSKLDGIPLVSFCRPNSWRERLEQIAGEHRISLNFAAEADSLSLQAHIVADGGIYALLGPYAIANLEKECRLQASMVVDPPVPRFIALAMSPHGELTLACRTVMQLTKEIARSRNLSSDLQRGVSAAFLRSI
;
A
#
# COMPACT_ATOMS: atom_id res chain seq x y z
N MET A 1 23.32 10.39 42.80
CA MET A 1 23.12 10.76 41.39
C MET A 1 22.35 9.64 40.70
N PRO A 2 21.00 9.69 40.58
CA PRO A 2 20.26 8.67 39.87
C PRO A 2 20.06 9.05 38.41
N GLY A 3 20.35 8.09 37.53
CA GLY A 3 20.33 8.21 36.07
C GLY A 3 18.94 8.39 35.49
N GLN A 4 18.89 9.24 34.47
CA GLN A 4 17.70 9.59 33.72
C GLN A 4 17.43 8.50 32.67
N HIS A 5 16.33 7.76 32.86
CA HIS A 5 15.81 6.79 31.90
C HIS A 5 15.03 7.55 30.81
N PRO A 6 15.25 7.32 29.50
CA PRO A 6 14.54 8.06 28.47
C PRO A 6 13.07 7.63 28.40
N SER A 7 12.22 8.64 28.43
CA SER A 7 10.76 8.59 28.43
C SER A 7 10.18 7.76 27.29
N ARG A 8 9.35 6.77 27.63
CA ARG A 8 8.43 6.11 26.69
C ARG A 8 7.50 7.16 26.08
N THR A 9 7.73 7.51 24.82
CA THR A 9 6.81 8.32 24.02
C THR A 9 5.52 7.52 23.83
N LYS A 10 4.46 7.91 24.55
CA LYS A 10 3.12 7.35 24.35
C LYS A 10 2.58 7.88 23.02
N LEU A 11 2.58 7.04 21.99
CA LEU A 11 1.79 7.26 20.79
C LEU A 11 0.32 7.30 21.20
N LYS A 12 -0.27 8.49 21.26
CA LYS A 12 -1.73 8.64 21.40
C LYS A 12 -2.33 8.43 20.01
N ALA A 13 -2.79 7.22 19.72
CA ALA A 13 -3.70 6.99 18.61
C ALA A 13 -5.02 7.69 18.95
N GLN A 14 -5.33 8.78 18.23
CA GLN A 14 -6.62 9.45 18.34
C GLN A 14 -7.64 8.60 17.58
N LYS A 15 -8.59 8.01 18.33
CA LYS A 15 -9.69 7.24 17.78
C LYS A 15 -10.62 8.18 17.00
N CYS A 16 -10.51 8.18 15.68
CA CYS A 16 -11.46 8.87 14.81
C CYS A 16 -12.71 8.00 14.65
N GLU A 17 -13.79 8.34 15.38
CA GLU A 17 -15.09 7.70 15.25
C GLU A 17 -15.80 8.17 13.97
N GLY A 18 -15.46 7.50 12.87
CA GLY A 18 -16.12 7.61 11.58
C GLY A 18 -15.99 6.28 10.84
N HIS A 19 -16.82 5.30 11.18
CA HIS A 19 -16.76 3.97 10.57
C HIS A 19 -17.29 4.01 9.13
N ILE A 20 -16.41 4.19 8.15
CA ILE A 20 -16.74 3.95 6.74
C ILE A 20 -16.89 2.43 6.54
N ARG A 21 -18.15 1.98 6.44
CA ARG A 21 -18.52 0.57 6.26
C ARG A 21 -18.50 0.19 4.78
N VAL A 22 -17.31 -0.08 4.22
CA VAL A 22 -17.15 -0.49 2.82
C VAL A 22 -17.48 -1.97 2.65
N LYS A 23 -18.75 -2.36 2.51
CA LYS A 23 -19.11 -3.71 2.00
C LYS A 23 -18.85 -3.86 0.48
N GLN A 24 -18.26 -2.85 -0.15
CA GLN A 24 -18.12 -2.68 -1.59
C GLN A 24 -16.73 -3.15 -2.05
N SER A 25 -16.69 -3.78 -3.23
CA SER A 25 -15.44 -4.16 -3.92
C SER A 25 -14.57 -2.96 -4.28
N THR A 26 -15.13 -1.75 -4.25
CA THR A 26 -14.47 -0.50 -4.61
C THR A 26 -14.73 0.62 -3.59
N ILE A 27 -13.87 1.63 -3.56
CA ILE A 27 -14.01 2.87 -2.78
C ILE A 27 -13.51 4.05 -3.61
N ALA A 28 -14.24 5.17 -3.65
CA ALA A 28 -13.76 6.37 -4.34
C ALA A 28 -12.56 7.00 -3.61
N PHE A 29 -11.56 7.49 -4.33
CA PHE A 29 -10.35 8.11 -3.75
C PHE A 29 -10.69 9.31 -2.85
N SER A 30 -11.76 10.05 -3.16
CA SER A 30 -12.30 11.14 -2.32
C SER A 30 -12.75 10.71 -0.93
N LYS A 31 -13.05 9.44 -0.71
CA LYS A 31 -13.39 8.90 0.62
C LYS A 31 -12.16 8.68 1.50
N LEU A 32 -10.96 8.91 0.97
CA LEU A 32 -9.70 8.84 1.71
C LEU A 32 -9.35 10.16 2.41
N ASP A 33 -10.19 11.19 2.28
CA ASP A 33 -9.97 12.50 2.89
C ASP A 33 -10.02 12.42 4.42
N GLY A 34 -8.92 12.83 5.07
CA GLY A 34 -8.77 12.91 6.52
C GLY A 34 -8.73 11.57 7.28
N ILE A 35 -8.97 10.44 6.61
CA ILE A 35 -8.97 9.14 7.28
C ILE A 35 -7.54 8.75 7.72
N PRO A 36 -7.37 8.14 8.91
CA PRO A 36 -6.05 7.76 9.39
C PRO A 36 -5.46 6.63 8.54
N LEU A 37 -4.31 6.90 7.93
CA LEU A 37 -3.55 5.97 7.11
C LEU A 37 -2.22 5.61 7.77
N VAL A 38 -1.86 4.33 7.75
CA VAL A 38 -0.47 3.89 7.89
C VAL A 38 0.19 3.93 6.51
N SER A 39 1.44 4.38 6.44
CA SER A 39 2.20 4.45 5.20
C SER A 39 3.68 4.15 5.41
N PHE A 40 4.44 4.07 4.32
CA PHE A 40 5.89 3.89 4.37
C PHE A 40 6.58 5.15 4.88
N CYS A 41 7.69 4.99 5.59
CA CYS A 41 8.49 6.10 6.08
C CYS A 41 9.06 6.90 4.92
N ARG A 42 9.37 8.19 5.15
CA ARG A 42 10.02 9.02 4.13
C ARG A 42 11.52 8.72 4.02
N PRO A 43 12.14 8.93 2.84
CA PRO A 43 11.53 9.28 1.55
C PRO A 43 10.87 8.07 0.86
N ASN A 44 9.75 8.28 0.17
CA ASN A 44 9.05 7.18 -0.49
C ASN A 44 8.20 7.63 -1.68
N SER A 45 8.52 7.10 -2.86
CA SER A 45 7.86 7.45 -4.13
C SER A 45 6.39 7.01 -4.19
N TRP A 46 5.98 5.99 -3.44
CA TRP A 46 4.56 5.64 -3.33
C TRP A 46 3.78 6.72 -2.59
N ARG A 47 4.32 7.18 -1.46
CA ARG A 47 3.69 8.23 -0.67
C ARG A 47 3.65 9.55 -1.44
N GLU A 48 4.74 9.93 -2.08
CA GLU A 48 4.80 11.11 -2.96
C GLU A 48 3.75 11.04 -4.08
N ARG A 49 3.58 9.87 -4.71
CA ARG A 49 2.57 9.68 -5.75
C ARG A 49 1.14 9.82 -5.20
N LEU A 50 0.87 9.28 -4.02
CA LEU A 50 -0.44 9.41 -3.37
C LEU A 50 -0.78 10.86 -3.07
N GLU A 51 0.20 11.62 -2.56
CA GLU A 51 0.03 13.05 -2.26
C GLU A 51 -0.14 13.90 -3.52
N GLN A 52 0.56 13.57 -4.60
CA GLN A 52 0.36 14.22 -5.89
C GLN A 52 -1.10 14.08 -6.34
N ILE A 53 -1.63 12.85 -6.34
CA ILE A 53 -3.03 12.58 -6.71
C ILE A 53 -4.00 13.28 -5.75
N ALA A 54 -3.69 13.29 -4.45
CA ALA A 54 -4.49 13.99 -3.45
C ALA A 54 -4.54 15.50 -3.71
N GLY A 55 -3.41 16.11 -4.07
CA GLY A 55 -3.32 17.52 -4.47
C GLY A 55 -4.14 17.83 -5.73
N GLU A 56 -4.04 16.99 -6.76
CA GLU A 56 -4.82 17.10 -8.02
C GLU A 56 -6.33 17.05 -7.74
N HIS A 57 -6.75 16.27 -6.75
CA HIS A 57 -8.16 16.07 -6.39
C HIS A 57 -8.63 16.86 -5.16
N ARG A 58 -7.79 17.76 -4.62
CA ARG A 58 -8.08 18.61 -3.43
C ARG A 58 -8.51 17.82 -2.18
N ILE A 59 -7.83 16.71 -1.94
CA ILE A 59 -8.02 15.83 -0.78
C ILE A 59 -6.81 15.92 0.14
N SER A 60 -7.01 15.77 1.44
CA SER A 60 -5.93 15.69 2.42
C SER A 60 -5.77 14.27 2.95
N LEU A 61 -4.65 13.63 2.62
CA LEU A 61 -4.33 12.30 3.17
C LEU A 61 -3.73 12.44 4.57
N ASN A 62 -4.34 11.80 5.56
CA ASN A 62 -3.87 11.82 6.95
C ASN A 62 -2.99 10.59 7.24
N PHE A 63 -1.67 10.75 7.15
CA PHE A 63 -0.72 9.69 7.51
C PHE A 63 -0.47 9.64 9.02
N ALA A 64 -1.33 8.93 9.74
CA ALA A 64 -1.33 8.84 11.20
C ALA A 64 -0.22 7.93 11.78
N ALA A 65 0.36 7.03 10.98
CA ALA A 65 1.46 6.16 11.38
C ALA A 65 2.40 5.82 10.22
N GLU A 66 3.64 5.43 10.54
CA GLU A 66 4.64 5.03 9.56
C GLU A 66 5.28 3.68 9.90
N ALA A 67 5.46 2.84 8.90
CA ALA A 67 6.19 1.57 9.02
C ALA A 67 6.71 1.07 7.67
N ASP A 68 8.01 0.79 7.56
CA ASP A 68 8.62 0.19 6.36
C ASP A 68 8.55 -1.35 6.34
N SER A 69 7.41 -1.88 6.73
CA SER A 69 7.12 -3.31 6.66
C SER A 69 5.67 -3.53 6.33
N LEU A 70 5.41 -4.20 5.20
CA LEU A 70 4.06 -4.56 4.77
C LEU A 70 3.32 -5.34 5.87
N SER A 71 4.00 -6.31 6.48
CA SER A 71 3.45 -7.10 7.58
C SER A 71 3.13 -6.23 8.79
N LEU A 72 4.00 -5.29 9.17
CA LEU A 72 3.73 -4.40 10.30
C LEU A 72 2.56 -3.45 10.01
N GLN A 73 2.51 -2.88 8.80
CA GLN A 73 1.36 -2.07 8.38
C GLN A 73 0.06 -2.88 8.44
N ALA A 74 0.05 -4.13 7.99
CA ALA A 74 -1.11 -5.00 8.08
C ALA A 74 -1.54 -5.30 9.52
N HIS A 75 -0.60 -5.55 10.44
CA HIS A 75 -0.91 -5.74 11.85
C HIS A 75 -1.48 -4.47 12.50
N ILE A 76 -0.92 -3.31 12.14
CA ILE A 76 -1.45 -2.00 12.58
C ILE A 76 -2.89 -1.80 12.10
N VAL A 77 -3.20 -2.14 10.85
CA VAL A 77 -4.58 -2.08 10.33
C VAL A 77 -5.50 -3.10 11.01
N ALA A 78 -4.99 -4.31 11.30
CA ALA A 78 -5.76 -5.36 11.96
C ALA A 78 -6.16 -5.01 13.41
N ASP A 79 -5.31 -4.24 14.12
CA ASP A 79 -5.62 -3.69 15.45
C ASP A 79 -6.78 -2.66 15.40
N GLY A 80 -7.03 -2.10 14.21
CA GLY A 80 -8.17 -1.26 13.91
C GLY A 80 -7.92 0.24 14.10
N GLY A 81 -8.89 1.05 13.65
CA GLY A 81 -8.83 2.51 13.78
C GLY A 81 -7.87 3.22 12.82
N ILE A 82 -7.18 2.48 11.96
CA ILE A 82 -6.26 2.98 10.94
C ILE A 82 -6.33 2.07 9.71
N TYR A 83 -6.04 2.64 8.54
CA TYR A 83 -6.17 1.96 7.25
C TYR A 83 -4.86 2.00 6.46
N ALA A 84 -4.74 1.21 5.41
CA ALA A 84 -3.57 1.23 4.53
C ALA A 84 -3.96 1.31 3.05
N LEU A 85 -3.10 1.94 2.24
CA LEU A 85 -3.17 1.97 0.78
C LEU A 85 -2.01 1.16 0.22
N LEU A 86 -2.29 -0.09 -0.16
CA LEU A 86 -1.29 -1.03 -0.66
C LEU A 86 -1.63 -1.53 -2.06
N GLY A 87 -0.62 -1.96 -2.80
CA GLY A 87 -0.83 -2.63 -4.09
C GLY A 87 -1.44 -4.04 -3.90
N PRO A 88 -2.18 -4.56 -4.89
CA PRO A 88 -2.89 -5.83 -4.79
C PRO A 88 -1.97 -7.02 -4.45
N TYR A 89 -0.72 -7.00 -4.93
CA TYR A 89 0.27 -8.04 -4.60
C TYR A 89 0.69 -8.06 -3.13
N ALA A 90 0.75 -6.89 -2.49
CA ALA A 90 1.08 -6.82 -1.07
C ALA A 90 -0.06 -7.37 -0.21
N ILE A 91 -1.29 -7.29 -0.72
CA ILE A 91 -2.51 -7.63 -0.01
C ILE A 91 -2.81 -9.13 -0.05
N ALA A 92 -2.54 -9.79 -1.18
CA ALA A 92 -2.94 -11.17 -1.44
C ALA A 92 -2.57 -12.18 -0.33
N ASN A 93 -1.44 -11.98 0.34
CA ASN A 93 -1.02 -12.81 1.47
C ASN A 93 -1.54 -12.28 2.82
N LEU A 94 -1.62 -10.96 2.97
CA LEU A 94 -1.95 -10.29 4.24
C LEU A 94 -3.44 -10.38 4.59
N GLU A 95 -4.35 -10.49 3.61
CA GLU A 95 -5.79 -10.65 3.88
C GLU A 95 -6.08 -11.89 4.73
N LYS A 96 -5.42 -13.00 4.39
CA LYS A 96 -5.58 -14.28 5.09
C LYS A 96 -4.91 -14.25 6.46
N GLU A 97 -3.72 -13.69 6.54
CA GLU A 97 -2.91 -13.68 7.78
C GLU A 97 -3.50 -12.73 8.84
N CYS A 98 -3.96 -11.55 8.42
CA CYS A 98 -4.35 -10.48 9.34
C CYS A 98 -5.87 -10.23 9.39
N ARG A 99 -6.70 -11.12 8.78
CA ARG A 99 -8.16 -10.96 8.68
C ARG A 99 -8.57 -9.57 8.21
N LEU A 100 -7.99 -9.16 7.09
CA LEU A 100 -8.22 -7.85 6.49
C LEU A 100 -9.22 -7.94 5.34
N GLN A 101 -9.90 -6.83 5.09
CA GLN A 101 -10.71 -6.64 3.89
C GLN A 101 -10.12 -5.53 3.03
N ALA A 102 -9.92 -5.81 1.74
CA ALA A 102 -9.53 -4.83 0.74
C ALA A 102 -10.72 -4.29 -0.07
N SER A 103 -10.65 -3.01 -0.45
CA SER A 103 -11.52 -2.39 -1.45
C SER A 103 -10.65 -1.65 -2.48
N MET A 104 -10.91 -1.86 -3.77
CA MET A 104 -10.15 -1.21 -4.84
C MET A 104 -10.45 0.29 -4.90
N VAL A 105 -9.42 1.13 -4.96
CA VAL A 105 -9.61 2.58 -5.07
C VAL A 105 -9.97 2.97 -6.50
N VAL A 106 -11.02 3.76 -6.67
CA VAL A 106 -11.52 4.24 -7.97
C VAL A 106 -11.74 5.76 -7.93
N ASP A 107 -11.91 6.39 -9.09
CA ASP A 107 -12.29 7.81 -9.21
C ASP A 107 -11.47 8.80 -8.36
N PRO A 108 -10.18 9.01 -8.68
CA PRO A 108 -9.40 8.32 -9.71
C PRO A 108 -8.80 6.98 -9.23
N PRO A 109 -8.47 6.07 -10.17
CA PRO A 109 -7.62 4.94 -9.84
C PRO A 109 -6.20 5.41 -9.47
N VAL A 110 -5.50 4.64 -8.64
CA VAL A 110 -4.12 4.92 -8.21
C VAL A 110 -3.17 3.90 -8.84
N PRO A 111 -2.69 4.12 -10.08
CA PRO A 111 -1.86 3.15 -10.79
C PRO A 111 -0.48 3.00 -10.15
N ARG A 112 -0.02 1.75 -10.02
CA ARG A 112 1.38 1.44 -9.66
C ARG A 112 1.99 0.44 -10.64
N PHE A 113 3.06 0.83 -11.31
CA PHE A 113 3.76 -0.04 -12.26
C PHE A 113 4.92 -0.78 -11.58
N ILE A 114 5.10 -2.06 -11.94
CA ILE A 114 6.31 -2.82 -11.64
C ILE A 114 7.03 -3.02 -12.96
N ALA A 115 8.29 -2.60 -13.02
CA ALA A 115 9.11 -2.70 -14.22
C ALA A 115 10.27 -3.68 -14.00
N LEU A 116 10.54 -4.49 -15.03
CA LEU A 116 11.78 -5.24 -15.15
C LEU A 116 12.78 -4.37 -15.92
N ALA A 117 13.77 -3.84 -15.21
CA ALA A 117 14.80 -2.99 -15.80
C ALA A 117 16.13 -3.76 -15.95
N MET A 118 16.85 -3.47 -17.03
CA MET A 118 18.18 -4.00 -17.29
C MET A 118 19.16 -2.83 -17.47
N SER A 119 20.44 -3.05 -17.18
CA SER A 119 21.47 -2.05 -17.47
C SER A 119 21.45 -1.69 -18.96
N PRO A 120 21.47 -0.39 -19.32
CA PRO A 120 21.65 0.01 -20.71
C PRO A 120 23.09 -0.20 -21.20
N HIS A 121 24.03 -0.44 -20.28
CA HIS A 121 25.45 -0.62 -20.56
C HIS A 121 25.90 -2.05 -20.31
N GLY A 122 26.75 -2.57 -21.21
CA GLY A 122 27.32 -3.90 -21.14
C GLY A 122 26.44 -4.98 -21.78
N GLU A 123 27.08 -6.08 -22.17
CA GLU A 123 26.37 -7.26 -22.66
C GLU A 123 25.73 -8.00 -21.49
N LEU A 124 24.45 -8.37 -21.63
CA LEU A 124 23.82 -9.28 -20.66
C LEU A 124 24.49 -10.66 -20.75
N THR A 125 24.84 -11.25 -19.62
CA THR A 125 25.29 -12.65 -19.63
C THR A 125 24.16 -13.58 -20.07
N LEU A 126 24.50 -14.80 -20.48
CA LEU A 126 23.50 -15.83 -20.77
C LEU A 126 22.55 -16.04 -19.56
N ALA A 127 23.10 -16.09 -18.35
CA ALA A 127 22.30 -16.24 -17.13
C ALA A 127 21.29 -15.09 -16.96
N CYS A 128 21.71 -13.83 -17.13
CA CYS A 128 20.82 -12.68 -17.03
C CYS A 128 19.72 -12.71 -18.10
N ARG A 129 20.06 -13.09 -19.35
CA ARG A 129 19.06 -13.24 -20.42
C ARG A 129 18.05 -14.32 -20.10
N THR A 130 18.50 -15.48 -19.60
CA THR A 130 17.62 -16.58 -19.22
C THR A 130 16.67 -16.18 -18.10
N VAL A 131 17.17 -15.58 -17.01
CA VAL A 131 16.33 -15.12 -15.89
C VAL A 131 15.34 -14.05 -16.36
N MET A 132 15.75 -13.13 -17.22
CA MET A 132 14.86 -12.13 -17.81
C MET A 132 13.71 -12.78 -18.59
N GLN A 133 14.00 -13.76 -19.45
CA GLN A 133 12.96 -14.45 -20.23
C GLN A 133 12.01 -15.23 -19.32
N LEU A 134 12.55 -16.00 -18.38
CA LEU A 134 11.74 -16.73 -17.39
C LEU A 134 10.84 -15.80 -16.58
N THR A 135 11.37 -14.63 -16.15
CA THR A 135 10.59 -13.63 -15.42
C THR A 135 9.42 -13.11 -16.27
N LYS A 136 9.66 -12.83 -17.57
CA LYS A 136 8.63 -12.40 -18.51
C LYS A 136 7.58 -13.48 -18.75
N GLU A 137 8.01 -14.73 -18.89
CA GLU A 137 7.12 -15.89 -19.06
C GLU A 137 6.22 -16.10 -17.83
N ILE A 138 6.80 -16.08 -16.63
CA ILE A 138 6.05 -16.19 -15.36
C ILE A 138 5.06 -15.04 -15.20
N ALA A 139 5.46 -13.81 -15.53
CA ALA A 139 4.60 -12.65 -15.45
C ALA A 139 3.41 -12.73 -16.43
N ARG A 140 3.58 -13.37 -17.60
CA ARG A 140 2.51 -13.58 -18.59
C ARG A 140 1.63 -14.79 -18.27
N SER A 141 2.19 -15.86 -17.69
CA SER A 141 1.50 -17.13 -17.48
C SER A 141 0.60 -17.14 -16.26
N ARG A 142 0.91 -16.32 -15.25
CA ARG A 142 -0.05 -16.04 -14.20
C ARG A 142 -1.21 -15.28 -14.86
N ASN A 143 -2.39 -15.90 -14.88
CA ASN A 143 -3.67 -15.19 -14.94
C ASN A 143 -3.73 -14.31 -13.70
N LEU A 144 -3.03 -13.19 -13.77
CA LEU A 144 -3.19 -12.03 -12.92
C LEU A 144 -4.70 -11.83 -12.87
N SER A 145 -5.30 -11.98 -11.68
CA SER A 145 -6.75 -11.96 -11.49
C SER A 145 -7.37 -10.82 -12.28
N SER A 146 -8.58 -10.97 -12.80
CA SER A 146 -9.26 -9.99 -13.68
C SER A 146 -9.26 -8.55 -13.13
N ASP A 147 -9.13 -8.39 -11.82
CA ASP A 147 -8.98 -7.10 -11.13
C ASP A 147 -7.65 -6.38 -11.44
N LEU A 148 -6.64 -7.10 -11.91
CA LEU A 148 -5.32 -6.60 -12.25
C LEU A 148 -5.20 -6.12 -13.70
N GLN A 149 -6.06 -6.61 -14.60
CA GLN A 149 -6.04 -6.21 -16.02
C GLN A 149 -6.48 -4.76 -16.26
N ARG A 150 -7.13 -4.13 -15.27
CA ARG A 150 -7.60 -2.73 -15.36
C ARG A 150 -6.55 -1.67 -15.02
N GLY A 151 -5.33 -2.07 -14.67
CA GLY A 151 -4.30 -1.16 -14.18
C GLY A 151 -4.30 -1.14 -12.66
N VAL A 152 -3.13 -1.39 -12.10
CA VAL A 152 -2.86 -1.69 -10.69
C VAL A 152 -3.39 -0.59 -9.76
N SER A 153 -4.63 -0.74 -9.28
CA SER A 153 -5.21 0.19 -8.31
C SER A 153 -4.75 -0.13 -6.88
N ALA A 154 -4.49 0.89 -6.07
CA ALA A 154 -4.34 0.75 -4.64
C ALA A 154 -5.60 0.09 -4.06
N ALA A 155 -5.43 -0.83 -3.14
CA ALA A 155 -6.53 -1.31 -2.33
C ALA A 155 -6.42 -0.72 -0.92
N PHE A 156 -7.59 -0.30 -0.46
CA PHE A 156 -7.86 0.22 0.86
C PHE A 156 -8.10 -0.94 1.81
N LEU A 157 -7.21 -1.13 2.79
CA LEU A 157 -7.31 -2.20 3.78
C LEU A 157 -7.99 -1.72 5.06
N ARG A 158 -8.88 -2.55 5.60
CA ARG A 158 -9.43 -2.41 6.97
C ARG A 158 -9.47 -3.73 7.71
N SER A 159 -9.56 -3.67 9.04
CA SER A 159 -9.95 -4.83 9.86
C SER A 159 -11.38 -5.28 9.52
N ILE A 160 -11.61 -6.59 9.55
CA ILE A 160 -12.95 -7.20 9.49
C ILE A 160 -13.69 -7.01 10.81
#